data_AF-A0A3R8RTP3-F1
#
_entry.id   AF-A0A3R8RTP3-F1
#
_cell.length_a   1.000
_cell.length_b   1.000
_cell.length_c   1.000
_cell.angle_alpha   90.00
_cell.angle_beta   90.00
_cell.angle_gamma   90.00
#
_symmetry.space_group_name_H-M   'P 1'
#
loop_
_entity.id
_entity.type
_entity.pdbx_description
1 polymer ?
#
loop_
_entity_poly.entity_id
_entity_poly.type
_entity_poly.pdbx_seq_one_letter_code
_entity_poly.pdbx_strand_id
1 'polypeptide(L)'
;MVTFLPTRPGRLADVPSFDRAIGGAESNVACGLAAAGFTVRWVSRVGADGFGDHLVETIGGYGVDVSAVGRDDSRPTGVYFRTAGDRELGLRRARAATLLMLALPGSAYIYQGEELGLPDVVDLADEDRQDPAYFRGAGQDGFRDGCRVPIPWTREGSSYGFGAGGSWLPQPSQWAELSVEAQTGDPNSTLELYRAALAVRRAQPGLGAGDAVEWLRAPEGVLAFRRGEFVCVANTGGESVTTPAYGRLLLASGEVAEVDGEAKVPADTTVWWTTA
;
A
#
# COMPACT_ATOMS: atom_id res chain seq x y z
N MET A 1 -14.41 -2.86 6.43
CA MET A 1 -13.94 -4.26 6.28
C MET A 1 -13.69 -4.84 7.65
N VAL A 2 -13.67 -6.17 7.83
CA VAL A 2 -13.21 -6.78 9.09
C VAL A 2 -11.72 -7.10 8.98
N THR A 3 -10.96 -6.67 9.98
CA THR A 3 -9.53 -6.94 10.12
C THR A 3 -9.32 -8.06 11.12
N PHE A 4 -8.50 -9.04 10.77
CA PHE A 4 -8.00 -10.05 11.70
C PHE A 4 -6.53 -9.79 12.00
N LEU A 5 -6.25 -9.53 13.27
CA LEU A 5 -4.95 -9.17 13.79
C LEU A 5 -4.36 -10.39 14.49
N PRO A 6 -3.14 -10.84 14.13
CA PRO A 6 -2.58 -12.03 14.72
C PRO A 6 -2.21 -11.74 16.18
N THR A 7 -2.52 -12.65 17.11
CA THR A 7 -2.16 -12.47 18.53
C THR A 7 -0.66 -12.50 18.79
N ARG A 8 0.14 -12.95 17.81
CA ARG A 8 1.60 -12.86 17.79
C ARG A 8 2.12 -12.70 16.36
N PRO A 9 3.27 -12.03 16.13
CA PRO A 9 3.89 -11.98 14.80
C PRO A 9 4.23 -13.38 14.27
N GLY A 10 4.06 -13.60 12.95
CA GLY A 10 4.42 -14.86 12.30
C GLY A 10 3.67 -15.10 10.98
N ARG A 11 3.97 -16.24 10.33
CA ARG A 11 3.20 -16.70 9.16
C ARG A 11 1.77 -17.02 9.58
N LEU A 12 0.82 -16.83 8.67
CA LEU A 12 -0.60 -17.13 8.93
C LEU A 12 -0.82 -18.55 9.49
N ALA A 13 -0.09 -19.53 8.95
CA ALA A 13 -0.18 -20.94 9.36
C ALA A 13 0.31 -21.21 10.79
N ASP A 14 1.13 -20.32 11.36
CA ASP A 14 1.73 -20.49 12.68
C ASP A 14 0.99 -19.65 13.75
N VAL A 15 0.09 -18.76 13.34
CA VAL A 15 -0.65 -17.88 14.26
C VAL A 15 -1.77 -18.68 14.94
N PRO A 16 -1.80 -18.76 16.29
CA PRO A 16 -2.76 -19.60 17.01
C PRO A 16 -4.17 -19.00 17.07
N SER A 17 -4.28 -17.67 17.00
CA SER A 17 -5.56 -16.95 17.08
C SER A 17 -5.45 -15.55 16.51
N PHE A 18 -6.60 -14.96 16.19
CA PHE A 18 -6.69 -13.60 15.68
C PHE A 18 -7.71 -12.79 16.47
N ASP A 19 -7.35 -11.55 16.78
CA ASP A 19 -8.28 -10.55 17.28
C ASP A 19 -9.01 -9.89 16.12
N ARG A 20 -10.32 -9.74 16.28
CA ARG A 20 -11.17 -9.11 15.28
C ARG A 20 -11.26 -7.61 15.55
N ALA A 21 -11.06 -6.80 14.51
CA ALA A 21 -11.18 -5.35 14.56
C ALA A 21 -11.94 -4.80 13.34
N ILE A 22 -12.37 -3.54 13.44
CA ILE A 22 -12.87 -2.79 12.27
C ILE A 22 -11.66 -2.34 11.45
N GLY A 23 -11.70 -2.57 10.14
CA GLY A 23 -10.76 -2.01 9.17
C GLY A 23 -11.43 -0.97 8.27
N GLY A 24 -10.68 0.07 7.93
CA GLY A 24 -11.11 1.19 7.08
C GLY A 24 -10.76 2.53 7.72
N ALA A 25 -9.98 3.35 7.02
CA ALA A 25 -9.63 4.69 7.50
C ALA A 25 -10.90 5.55 7.64
N GLU A 26 -11.82 5.41 6.70
CA GLU A 26 -13.12 6.08 6.68
C GLU A 26 -14.00 5.73 7.88
N SER A 27 -14.09 4.44 8.26
CA SER A 27 -14.85 4.03 9.44
C SER A 27 -14.21 4.52 10.73
N ASN A 28 -12.87 4.52 10.80
CA ASN A 28 -12.14 5.03 11.97
C ASN A 28 -12.35 6.54 12.15
N VAL A 29 -12.30 7.32 11.07
CA VAL A 29 -12.61 8.75 11.09
C VAL A 29 -14.05 8.99 11.53
N ALA A 30 -15.00 8.23 10.98
CA ALA A 30 -16.41 8.37 11.36
C ALA A 30 -16.64 8.11 12.86
N CYS A 31 -16.06 7.04 13.39
CA CYS A 31 -16.12 6.72 14.82
C CYS A 31 -15.45 7.79 15.69
N GLY A 32 -14.29 8.30 15.26
CA GLY A 32 -13.58 9.37 15.97
C GLY A 32 -14.36 10.68 16.02
N LEU A 33 -14.99 11.08 14.91
CA LEU A 33 -15.84 12.27 14.85
C LEU A 33 -17.10 12.11 15.71
N ALA A 34 -17.75 10.94 15.67
CA ALA A 34 -18.91 10.67 16.51
C ALA A 34 -18.55 10.71 18.00
N ALA A 35 -17.42 10.11 18.37
CA ALA A 35 -16.89 10.17 19.74
C ALA A 35 -16.53 11.62 20.18
N ALA A 36 -16.19 12.49 19.24
CA ALA A 36 -15.98 13.92 19.49
C ALA A 36 -17.28 14.74 19.54
N GLY A 37 -18.46 14.10 19.45
CA GLY A 37 -19.77 14.73 19.57
C GLY A 37 -20.37 15.24 18.27
N PHE A 38 -19.74 14.99 17.12
CA PHE A 38 -20.31 15.35 15.82
C PHE A 38 -21.37 14.34 15.39
N THR A 39 -22.42 14.82 14.70
CA THR A 39 -23.35 13.92 13.99
C THR A 39 -22.68 13.38 12.74
N VAL A 40 -22.50 12.06 12.67
CA VAL A 40 -21.81 11.39 11.57
C VAL A 40 -22.71 10.31 11.00
N ARG A 41 -22.77 10.20 9.68
CA ARG A 41 -23.44 9.09 8.97
C ARG A 41 -22.41 8.35 8.14
N TRP A 42 -22.43 7.02 8.20
CA TRP A 42 -21.57 6.16 7.39
C TRP A 42 -22.37 5.59 6.21
N VAL A 43 -22.04 6.05 5.00
CA VAL A 43 -22.64 5.57 3.76
C VAL A 43 -21.74 4.49 3.17
N SER A 44 -22.21 3.25 3.13
CA SER A 44 -21.39 2.10 2.76
C SER A 44 -22.26 0.92 2.30
N ARG A 45 -21.62 -0.21 2.02
CA ARG A 45 -22.27 -1.50 1.76
C ARG A 45 -21.43 -2.62 2.35
N VAL A 46 -22.07 -3.55 3.03
CA VAL A 46 -21.44 -4.76 3.59
C VAL A 46 -22.27 -5.99 3.21
N GLY A 47 -21.70 -7.18 3.32
CA GLY A 47 -22.43 -8.41 3.08
C GLY A 47 -23.53 -8.62 4.12
N ALA A 48 -24.60 -9.31 3.72
CA ALA A 48 -25.65 -9.78 4.63
C ALA A 48 -25.18 -11.03 5.40
N ASP A 49 -24.14 -10.85 6.20
CA ASP A 49 -23.47 -11.90 6.97
C ASP A 49 -23.07 -11.39 8.36
N GLY A 50 -22.62 -12.31 9.22
CA GLY A 50 -22.24 -11.99 10.60
C GLY A 50 -21.07 -11.02 10.72
N PHE A 51 -20.20 -10.93 9.71
CA PHE A 51 -19.13 -9.92 9.69
C PHE A 51 -19.69 -8.53 9.37
N GLY A 52 -20.63 -8.46 8.43
CA GLY A 52 -21.37 -7.24 8.16
C GLY A 52 -22.14 -6.79 9.39
N ASP A 53 -22.82 -7.70 10.10
CA ASP A 53 -23.55 -7.38 11.34
C ASP A 53 -22.60 -6.79 12.37
N HIS A 54 -21.46 -7.46 12.60
CA HIS A 54 -20.41 -6.97 13.48
C HIS A 54 -19.94 -5.55 13.13
N LEU A 55 -19.73 -5.24 11.84
CA LEU A 55 -19.32 -3.90 11.43
C LEU A 55 -20.39 -2.85 11.72
N VAL A 56 -21.64 -3.12 11.35
CA VAL A 56 -22.77 -2.19 11.55
C VAL A 56 -22.99 -1.93 13.04
N GLU A 57 -22.99 -2.97 13.86
CA GLU A 57 -23.16 -2.89 15.31
C GLU A 57 -22.01 -2.14 15.97
N THR A 58 -20.76 -2.52 15.64
CA THR A 58 -19.60 -1.92 16.29
C THR A 58 -19.47 -0.45 15.93
N ILE A 59 -19.62 -0.08 14.65
CA ILE A 59 -19.56 1.33 14.20
C ILE A 59 -20.76 2.13 14.74
N GLY A 60 -21.96 1.55 14.74
CA GLY A 60 -23.13 2.16 15.35
C GLY A 60 -22.97 2.40 16.86
N GLY A 61 -22.24 1.51 17.55
CA GLY A 61 -21.89 1.65 18.96
C GLY A 61 -21.06 2.89 19.30
N TYR A 62 -20.35 3.48 18.32
CA TYR A 62 -19.66 4.77 18.47
C TYR A 62 -20.60 5.98 18.30
N GLY A 63 -21.90 5.78 18.07
CA GLY A 63 -22.87 6.84 17.81
C GLY A 63 -22.93 7.29 16.34
N VAL A 64 -22.32 6.52 15.43
CA VAL A 64 -22.39 6.77 13.99
C VAL A 64 -23.74 6.29 13.45
N ASP A 65 -24.42 7.12 12.66
CA ASP A 65 -25.63 6.73 11.95
C ASP A 65 -25.28 5.77 10.80
N VAL A 66 -25.67 4.51 10.97
CA VAL A 66 -25.44 3.40 10.02
C VAL A 66 -26.67 3.08 9.17
N SER A 67 -27.73 3.89 9.22
CA SER A 67 -28.97 3.66 8.45
C SER A 67 -28.77 3.68 6.93
N ALA A 68 -27.67 4.29 6.45
CA ALA A 68 -27.29 4.33 5.03
C ALA A 68 -26.35 3.18 4.60
N VAL A 69 -26.09 2.21 5.49
CA VAL A 69 -25.28 1.04 5.14
C VAL A 69 -26.15 -0.02 4.48
N GLY A 70 -25.91 -0.26 3.18
CA GLY A 70 -26.58 -1.33 2.45
C GLY A 70 -26.11 -2.72 2.88
N ARG A 71 -27.03 -3.68 2.90
CA ARG A 71 -26.75 -5.11 3.06
C ARG A 71 -26.79 -5.78 1.68
N ASP A 72 -25.81 -6.61 1.35
CA ASP A 72 -25.70 -7.31 0.05
C ASP A 72 -25.69 -8.84 0.28
N ASP A 73 -26.74 -9.53 -0.16
CA ASP A 73 -26.84 -11.00 -0.03
C ASP A 73 -25.95 -11.76 -1.02
N SER A 74 -25.46 -11.08 -2.07
CA SER A 74 -24.68 -11.68 -3.15
C SER A 74 -23.17 -11.51 -2.98
N ARG A 75 -22.73 -10.59 -2.11
CA ARG A 75 -21.31 -10.29 -1.89
C ARG A 75 -20.99 -10.37 -0.40
N PRO A 76 -20.02 -11.20 -0.01
CA PRO A 76 -19.63 -11.29 1.40
C PRO A 76 -18.95 -9.99 1.86
N THR A 77 -19.02 -9.74 3.16
CA THR A 77 -18.25 -8.67 3.79
C THR A 77 -16.75 -8.93 3.61
N GLY A 78 -16.03 -7.91 3.14
CA GLY A 78 -14.58 -8.00 2.97
C GLY A 78 -13.88 -8.27 4.31
N VAL A 79 -13.05 -9.31 4.33
CA VAL A 79 -12.18 -9.68 5.45
C VAL A 79 -10.72 -9.65 4.98
N TYR A 80 -9.81 -9.24 5.86
CA TYR A 80 -8.39 -9.41 5.61
C TYR A 80 -7.63 -9.80 6.88
N PHE A 81 -6.62 -10.63 6.71
CA PHE A 81 -5.71 -11.06 7.77
C PHE A 81 -4.42 -10.28 7.65
N ARG A 82 -3.96 -9.70 8.77
CA ARG A 82 -2.61 -9.16 8.83
C ARG A 82 -1.64 -10.28 9.18
N THR A 83 -0.52 -10.33 8.47
CA THR A 83 0.55 -11.29 8.70
C THR A 83 1.89 -10.57 8.65
N ALA A 84 2.89 -11.06 9.38
CA ALA A 84 4.26 -10.66 9.11
C ALA A 84 4.64 -11.19 7.71
N GLY A 85 4.72 -10.29 6.73
CA GLY A 85 4.94 -10.65 5.33
C GLY A 85 6.40 -10.96 5.02
N ASP A 86 6.62 -11.66 3.90
CA ASP A 86 7.93 -11.74 3.25
C ASP A 86 8.32 -10.33 2.76
N ARG A 87 9.46 -9.85 3.25
CA ARG A 87 9.96 -8.51 2.97
C ARG A 87 10.25 -8.28 1.48
N GLU A 88 10.85 -9.27 0.81
CA GLU A 88 11.22 -9.17 -0.59
C GLU A 88 9.98 -9.19 -1.48
N LEU A 89 9.05 -10.09 -1.20
CA LEU A 89 7.75 -10.13 -1.86
C LEU A 89 6.97 -8.81 -1.64
N GLY A 90 6.96 -8.31 -0.41
CA GLY A 90 6.31 -7.04 -0.07
C GLY A 90 6.91 -5.86 -0.84
N LEU A 91 8.23 -5.79 -0.97
CA LEU A 91 8.90 -4.74 -1.73
C LEU A 91 8.59 -4.82 -3.24
N ARG A 92 8.60 -6.02 -3.83
CA ARG A 92 8.22 -6.22 -5.24
C ARG A 92 6.80 -5.72 -5.52
N ARG A 93 5.86 -6.12 -4.66
CA ARG A 93 4.46 -5.68 -4.72
C ARG A 93 4.31 -4.18 -4.54
N ALA A 94 5.02 -3.59 -3.58
CA ALA A 94 5.00 -2.15 -3.37
C ALA A 94 5.48 -1.39 -4.61
N ARG A 95 6.64 -1.77 -5.17
CA ARG A 95 7.17 -1.17 -6.41
C ARG A 95 6.18 -1.26 -7.58
N ALA A 96 5.55 -2.41 -7.77
CA ALA A 96 4.53 -2.59 -8.80
C ALA A 96 3.28 -1.73 -8.54
N ALA A 97 2.77 -1.73 -7.31
CA ALA A 97 1.60 -0.95 -6.91
C ALA A 97 1.83 0.56 -7.10
N THR A 98 3.01 1.08 -6.77
CA THR A 98 3.36 2.49 -6.99
C THR A 98 3.36 2.83 -8.48
N LEU A 99 3.96 2.01 -9.35
CA LEU A 99 3.89 2.24 -10.79
C LEU A 99 2.46 2.15 -11.33
N LEU A 100 1.63 1.26 -10.81
CA LEU A 100 0.22 1.22 -11.19
C LEU A 100 -0.51 2.50 -10.75
N MET A 101 -0.36 2.91 -9.49
CA MET A 101 -0.95 4.14 -8.95
C MET A 101 -0.51 5.38 -9.75
N LEU A 102 0.79 5.51 -10.04
CA LEU A 102 1.34 6.62 -10.81
C LEU A 102 0.97 6.57 -12.30
N ALA A 103 0.40 5.48 -12.81
CA ALA A 103 -0.14 5.42 -14.17
C ALA A 103 -1.61 5.87 -14.26
N LEU A 104 -2.34 5.85 -13.14
CA LEU A 104 -3.76 6.23 -13.11
C LEU A 104 -3.98 7.75 -13.25
N PRO A 105 -5.17 8.17 -13.69
CA PRO A 105 -5.60 9.56 -13.69
C PRO A 105 -5.64 10.17 -12.29
N GLY A 106 -5.30 11.46 -12.19
CA GLY A 106 -5.48 12.24 -10.96
C GLY A 106 -4.22 12.48 -10.14
N SER A 107 -4.41 12.95 -8.91
CA SER A 107 -3.33 13.23 -7.97
C SER A 107 -2.81 11.94 -7.35
N ALA A 108 -1.51 11.89 -7.08
CA ALA A 108 -0.88 10.80 -6.35
C ALA A 108 -0.27 11.36 -5.06
N TYR A 109 -0.31 10.54 -4.01
CA TYR A 109 0.29 10.83 -2.72
C TYR A 109 1.32 9.74 -2.46
N ILE A 110 2.54 10.14 -2.14
CA ILE A 110 3.63 9.23 -1.76
C ILE A 110 3.91 9.51 -0.29
N TYR A 111 3.91 8.46 0.54
CA TYR A 111 4.23 8.60 1.95
C TYR A 111 5.74 8.58 2.15
N GLN A 112 6.26 9.41 3.06
CA GLN A 112 7.70 9.51 3.31
C GLN A 112 8.32 8.14 3.66
N GLY A 113 9.37 7.75 2.95
CA GLY A 113 10.04 6.46 3.14
C GLY A 113 9.49 5.33 2.27
N GLU A 114 8.32 5.46 1.65
CA GLU A 114 7.81 4.49 0.67
C GLU A 114 8.74 4.44 -0.56
N GLU A 115 9.31 5.58 -0.95
CA GLU A 115 10.29 5.70 -2.04
C GLU A 115 11.63 5.04 -1.71
N LEU A 116 11.94 4.86 -0.43
CA LEU A 116 13.09 4.08 0.03
C LEU A 116 12.72 2.60 0.22
N GLY A 117 11.45 2.26 0.04
CA GLY A 117 10.89 0.95 0.30
C GLY A 117 10.91 0.58 1.77
N LEU A 118 10.89 1.53 2.73
CA LEU A 118 11.01 1.21 4.16
C LEU A 118 9.88 0.25 4.60
N PRO A 119 10.22 -0.86 5.30
CA PRO A 119 9.21 -1.72 5.89
C PRO A 119 8.59 -1.05 7.12
N ASP A 120 7.34 -1.39 7.43
CA ASP A 120 6.74 -1.01 8.71
C ASP A 120 7.53 -1.61 9.88
N VAL A 121 7.75 -0.82 10.94
CA VAL A 121 8.45 -1.30 12.15
C VAL A 121 7.42 -1.90 13.11
N VAL A 122 7.33 -3.24 13.09
CA VAL A 122 6.29 -3.99 13.80
C VAL A 122 6.68 -4.36 15.23
N ASP A 123 7.96 -4.28 15.57
CA ASP A 123 8.58 -4.79 16.80
C ASP A 123 9.09 -3.66 17.72
N LEU A 124 8.59 -2.44 17.54
CA LEU A 124 8.87 -1.32 18.44
C LEU A 124 8.46 -1.66 19.88
N ALA A 125 9.39 -1.48 20.82
CA ALA A 125 9.19 -1.79 22.24
C ALA A 125 8.06 -0.93 22.84
N ASP A 126 7.33 -1.49 23.79
CA ASP A 126 6.17 -0.83 24.42
C ASP A 126 6.55 0.51 25.07
N GLU A 127 7.76 0.61 25.63
CA GLU A 127 8.29 1.83 26.27
C GLU A 127 8.62 2.95 25.27
N ASP A 128 8.85 2.61 24.00
CA ASP A 128 9.14 3.58 22.94
C ASP A 128 7.86 4.11 22.28
N ARG A 129 6.70 3.46 22.49
CA ARG A 129 5.42 3.84 21.87
C ARG A 129 5.03 5.27 22.25
N GLN A 130 4.64 6.05 21.26
CA GLN A 130 4.26 7.46 21.45
C GLN A 130 2.82 7.72 21.04
N ASP A 131 2.24 6.83 20.21
CA ASP A 131 0.93 7.06 19.65
C ASP A 131 -0.18 6.97 20.72
N PRO A 132 -0.98 8.03 20.95
CA PRO A 132 -2.05 7.99 21.94
C PRO A 132 -3.10 6.89 21.71
N ALA A 133 -3.20 6.34 20.50
CA ALA A 133 -4.07 5.19 20.26
C ALA A 133 -3.55 3.89 20.88
N TYR A 134 -2.24 3.68 20.96
CA TYR A 134 -1.64 2.53 21.65
C TYR A 134 -2.11 2.46 23.12
N PHE A 135 -2.14 3.61 23.80
CA PHE A 135 -2.53 3.69 25.21
C PHE A 135 -4.04 3.61 25.48
N ARG A 136 -4.89 3.69 24.45
CA ARG A 136 -6.35 3.82 24.64
C ARG A 136 -7.10 2.49 24.78
N GLY A 137 -6.44 1.34 24.65
CA GLY A 137 -7.01 0.00 24.88
C GLY A 137 -8.19 -0.43 23.98
N ALA A 138 -8.81 0.52 23.27
CA ALA A 138 -9.99 0.34 22.44
C ALA A 138 -9.65 0.53 20.96
N GLY A 139 -9.44 -0.58 20.25
CA GLY A 139 -9.82 -0.70 18.84
C GLY A 139 -8.96 0.02 17.80
N GLN A 140 -7.76 0.48 18.14
CA GLN A 140 -6.78 0.86 17.13
C GLN A 140 -5.50 0.08 17.35
N ASP A 141 -5.07 -0.56 16.27
CA ASP A 141 -3.74 -1.12 16.12
C ASP A 141 -2.71 -0.12 16.62
N GLY A 142 -2.12 -0.36 17.79
CA GLY A 142 -1.06 0.44 18.40
C GLY A 142 0.24 0.47 17.58
N PHE A 143 0.15 0.19 16.28
CA PHE A 143 1.22 0.00 15.31
C PHE A 143 1.43 1.22 14.41
N ARG A 144 0.71 2.33 14.59
CA ARG A 144 0.93 3.54 13.78
C ARG A 144 2.30 4.20 14.02
N ASP A 145 2.92 3.94 15.17
CA ASP A 145 4.30 4.40 15.41
C ASP A 145 5.30 3.72 14.46
N GLY A 146 5.03 2.48 14.02
CA GLY A 146 5.92 1.76 13.12
C GLY A 146 6.16 2.49 11.80
N CYS A 147 5.12 3.10 11.23
CA CYS A 147 5.22 3.89 10.02
C CYS A 147 5.66 5.35 10.27
N ARG A 148 5.90 5.74 11.53
CA ARG A 148 6.34 7.09 11.92
C ARG A 148 7.80 7.16 12.34
N VAL A 149 8.50 6.02 12.33
CA VAL A 149 9.93 5.96 12.60
C VAL A 149 10.67 6.92 11.66
N PRO A 150 11.54 7.82 12.19
CA PRO A 150 12.22 8.82 11.39
C PRO A 150 12.99 8.28 10.18
N ILE A 151 13.02 9.04 9.10
CA ILE A 151 13.63 8.64 7.83
C ILE A 151 15.17 8.56 7.96
N PRO A 152 15.80 7.47 7.47
CA PRO A 152 17.25 7.35 7.39
C PRO A 152 17.78 8.14 6.18
N TRP A 153 18.52 9.22 6.43
CA TRP A 153 19.17 10.03 5.41
C TRP A 153 20.57 9.52 5.05
N THR A 154 21.33 9.09 6.06
CA THR A 154 22.72 8.60 5.93
C THR A 154 22.86 7.17 6.42
N ARG A 155 23.96 6.50 6.06
CA ARG A 155 24.29 5.14 6.53
C ARG A 155 24.75 5.10 7.98
N GLU A 156 25.25 6.22 8.48
CA GLU A 156 25.87 6.33 9.81
C GLU A 156 25.17 7.34 10.71
N GLY A 157 25.56 7.35 11.98
CA GLY A 157 25.03 8.23 13.02
C GLY A 157 23.93 7.57 13.86
N SER A 158 23.71 8.10 15.06
CA SER A 158 22.73 7.56 16.03
C SER A 158 21.27 7.64 15.57
N SER A 159 21.00 8.40 14.51
CA SER A 159 19.67 8.58 13.91
C SER A 159 19.71 8.56 12.38
N TYR A 160 20.74 7.93 11.81
CA TYR A 160 20.94 7.85 10.36
C TYR A 160 20.75 9.21 9.65
N GLY A 161 21.32 10.27 10.23
CA GLY A 161 21.26 11.61 9.67
C GLY A 161 19.93 12.36 9.86
N PHE A 162 18.96 11.82 10.62
CA PHE A 162 17.73 12.56 10.95
C PHE A 162 18.00 13.79 11.82
N GLY A 163 18.92 13.69 12.78
CA GLY A 163 19.31 14.81 13.64
C GLY A 163 20.34 14.46 14.70
N ALA A 164 21.11 15.46 15.14
CA ALA A 164 22.19 15.28 16.10
C ALA A 164 21.73 14.80 17.50
N GLY A 165 20.44 14.99 17.84
CA GLY A 165 19.85 14.60 19.11
C GLY A 165 19.28 13.17 19.15
N GLY A 166 19.52 12.35 18.13
CA GLY A 166 18.88 11.04 17.98
C GLY A 166 17.52 11.13 17.28
N SER A 167 16.79 10.01 17.26
CA SER A 167 15.43 9.91 16.71
C SER A 167 14.42 9.73 17.84
N TRP A 168 13.25 10.36 17.72
CA TRP A 168 12.18 10.28 18.75
C TRP A 168 11.47 8.91 18.79
N LEU A 169 11.64 8.11 17.74
CA LEU A 169 11.39 6.68 17.71
C LEU A 169 12.67 5.97 17.24
N PRO A 170 13.04 4.81 17.80
CA PRO A 170 14.25 4.09 17.40
C PRO A 170 14.14 3.63 15.94
N GLN A 171 15.21 3.88 15.18
CA GLN A 171 15.36 3.36 13.82
C GLN A 171 15.98 1.96 13.86
N PRO A 172 15.44 0.98 13.12
CA PRO A 172 16.06 -0.34 13.03
C PRO A 172 17.44 -0.26 12.37
N SER A 173 18.40 -1.05 12.86
CA SER A 173 19.79 -0.97 12.38
C SER A 173 19.94 -1.29 10.88
N GLN A 174 19.07 -2.17 10.36
CA GLN A 174 19.06 -2.53 8.95
C GLN A 174 18.63 -1.38 8.01
N TRP A 175 18.09 -0.28 8.55
CA TRP A 175 17.70 0.88 7.74
C TRP A 175 18.88 1.71 7.24
N ALA A 176 20.10 1.50 7.77
CA ALA A 176 21.32 2.10 7.22
C ALA A 176 21.46 1.86 5.70
N GLU A 177 21.20 0.62 5.26
CA GLU A 177 21.26 0.20 3.85
C GLU A 177 20.04 0.64 3.03
N LEU A 178 18.98 1.12 3.69
CA LEU A 178 17.80 1.68 3.04
C LEU A 178 17.82 3.21 3.01
N SER A 179 18.88 3.84 3.53
CA SER A 179 19.00 5.29 3.61
C SER A 179 18.99 5.98 2.25
N VAL A 180 18.65 7.28 2.25
CA VAL A 180 18.72 8.12 1.04
C VAL A 180 20.13 8.10 0.43
N GLU A 181 21.17 8.20 1.26
CA GLU A 181 22.56 8.07 0.85
C GLU A 181 22.85 6.71 0.21
N ALA A 182 22.36 5.63 0.82
CA ALA A 182 22.60 4.28 0.32
C ALA A 182 22.00 4.03 -1.07
N GLN A 183 20.84 4.61 -1.35
CA GLN A 183 20.09 4.37 -2.60
C GLN A 183 20.37 5.40 -3.70
N THR A 184 20.87 6.58 -3.36
CA THR A 184 21.08 7.64 -4.37
C THR A 184 22.14 7.21 -5.40
N GLY A 185 21.75 7.23 -6.67
CA GLY A 185 22.63 6.87 -7.78
C GLY A 185 22.74 5.36 -8.04
N ASP A 186 22.15 4.50 -7.22
CA ASP A 186 22.02 3.07 -7.54
C ASP A 186 20.80 2.87 -8.46
N PRO A 187 21.01 2.49 -9.74
CA PRO A 187 19.91 2.35 -10.71
C PRO A 187 18.91 1.25 -10.36
N ASN A 188 19.26 0.33 -9.46
CA ASN A 188 18.38 -0.77 -9.04
C ASN A 188 17.58 -0.44 -7.76
N SER A 189 17.90 0.68 -7.11
CA SER A 189 17.27 1.10 -5.87
C SER A 189 15.80 1.47 -6.04
N THR A 190 15.05 1.40 -4.93
CA THR A 190 13.64 1.84 -4.93
C THR A 190 13.56 3.35 -5.14
N LEU A 191 14.53 4.10 -4.60
CA LEU A 191 14.59 5.56 -4.75
C LEU A 191 14.71 5.99 -6.21
N GLU A 192 15.62 5.36 -6.96
CA GLU A 192 15.81 5.69 -8.37
C GLU A 192 14.62 5.20 -9.23
N LEU A 193 13.96 4.09 -8.88
CA LEU A 193 12.70 3.70 -9.52
C LEU A 193 11.63 4.80 -9.37
N TYR A 194 11.45 5.35 -8.16
CA TYR A 194 10.47 6.41 -7.91
C TYR A 194 10.82 7.70 -8.65
N ARG A 195 12.09 8.10 -8.64
CA ARG A 195 12.58 9.26 -9.40
C ARG A 195 12.31 9.09 -10.90
N ALA A 196 12.62 7.92 -11.46
CA ALA A 196 12.36 7.60 -12.86
C ALA A 196 10.85 7.60 -13.17
N ALA A 197 10.03 7.01 -12.31
CA ALA A 197 8.58 6.97 -12.48
C ALA A 197 7.96 8.37 -12.50
N LEU A 198 8.37 9.25 -11.57
CA LEU A 198 7.90 10.63 -11.52
C LEU A 198 8.39 11.46 -12.72
N ALA A 199 9.62 11.22 -13.18
CA ALA A 199 10.16 11.86 -14.38
C ALA A 199 9.37 11.44 -15.63
N VAL A 200 9.11 10.14 -15.81
CA VAL A 200 8.28 9.63 -16.92
C VAL A 200 6.85 10.15 -16.81
N ARG A 201 6.24 10.14 -15.62
CA ARG A 201 4.89 10.69 -15.39
C ARG A 201 4.79 12.16 -15.79
N ARG A 202 5.84 12.95 -15.54
CA ARG A 202 5.89 14.37 -15.93
C ARG A 202 6.11 14.56 -17.43
N ALA A 203 6.87 13.67 -18.08
CA ALA A 203 7.23 13.79 -19.49
C ALA A 203 6.16 13.23 -20.45
N GLN A 204 5.37 12.25 -20.03
CA GLN A 204 4.36 11.59 -20.86
C GLN A 204 3.06 12.39 -20.89
N PRO A 205 2.61 12.92 -22.05
CA PRO A 205 1.39 13.74 -22.13
C PRO A 205 0.12 13.00 -21.71
N GLY A 206 0.08 11.67 -21.89
CA GLY A 206 -1.04 10.84 -21.48
C GLY A 206 -1.16 10.63 -19.97
N LEU A 207 -0.15 11.02 -19.17
CA LEU A 207 -0.12 10.86 -17.71
C LEU A 207 -0.47 12.18 -16.98
N GLY A 208 -0.60 12.12 -15.65
CA GLY A 208 -1.12 13.24 -14.84
C GLY A 208 -2.64 13.16 -14.64
N ALA A 209 -3.30 14.32 -14.61
CA ALA A 209 -4.74 14.43 -14.39
C ALA A 209 -5.52 13.54 -15.37
N GLY A 210 -5.39 13.79 -16.68
CA GLY A 210 -6.08 13.06 -17.74
C GLY A 210 -7.60 13.01 -17.58
N ASP A 211 -8.28 12.50 -18.60
CA ASP A 211 -9.75 12.39 -18.64
C ASP A 211 -10.23 11.00 -19.08
N ALA A 212 -9.35 10.19 -19.68
CA ALA A 212 -9.70 8.88 -20.21
C ALA A 212 -8.74 7.77 -19.81
N VAL A 213 -9.30 6.57 -19.63
CA VAL A 213 -8.62 5.29 -19.46
C VAL A 213 -9.34 4.28 -20.35
N GLU A 214 -8.62 3.66 -21.28
CA GLU A 214 -9.13 2.56 -22.10
C GLU A 214 -8.62 1.24 -21.52
N TRP A 215 -9.51 0.40 -21.00
CA TRP A 215 -9.15 -0.93 -20.53
C TRP A 215 -8.84 -1.86 -21.71
N LEU A 216 -7.68 -2.49 -21.68
CA LEU A 216 -7.26 -3.46 -22.68
C LEU A 216 -7.60 -4.87 -22.21
N ARG A 217 -7.83 -5.78 -23.16
CA ARG A 217 -8.01 -7.19 -22.83
C ARG A 217 -6.69 -7.76 -22.32
N ALA A 218 -6.72 -8.41 -21.17
CA ALA A 218 -5.57 -9.05 -20.55
C ALA A 218 -5.96 -10.40 -19.94
N PRO A 219 -4.98 -11.29 -19.65
CA PRO A 219 -5.22 -12.51 -18.90
C PRO A 219 -5.84 -12.23 -17.52
N GLU A 220 -6.43 -13.27 -16.91
CA GLU A 220 -6.91 -13.19 -15.53
C GLU A 220 -5.77 -12.81 -14.57
N GLY A 221 -6.04 -11.92 -13.61
CA GLY A 221 -5.03 -11.41 -12.69
C GLY A 221 -4.12 -10.32 -13.28
N VAL A 222 -4.33 -9.89 -14.53
CA VAL A 222 -3.56 -8.83 -15.18
C VAL A 222 -4.46 -7.62 -15.45
N LEU A 223 -4.01 -6.45 -15.04
CA LEU A 223 -4.62 -5.17 -15.39
C LEU A 223 -3.83 -4.57 -16.56
N ALA A 224 -4.51 -4.21 -17.64
CA ALA A 224 -3.89 -3.48 -18.74
C ALA A 224 -4.79 -2.33 -19.18
N PHE A 225 -4.21 -1.15 -19.36
CA PHE A 225 -4.95 0.01 -19.85
C PHE A 225 -4.08 0.97 -20.65
N ARG A 226 -4.72 1.71 -21.55
CA ARG A 226 -4.12 2.75 -22.39
C ARG A 226 -4.60 4.14 -21.98
N ARG A 227 -3.71 5.13 -22.12
CA ARG A 227 -3.96 6.57 -21.99
C ARG A 227 -3.23 7.32 -23.10
N GLY A 228 -3.90 7.59 -24.21
CA GLY A 228 -3.24 8.10 -25.43
C GLY A 228 -2.17 7.13 -25.90
N GLU A 229 -0.94 7.61 -26.08
CA GLU A 229 0.19 6.76 -26.49
C GLU A 229 0.85 5.99 -25.33
N PHE A 230 0.35 6.10 -24.10
CA PHE A 230 0.89 5.38 -22.94
C PHE A 230 0.09 4.11 -22.66
N VAL A 231 0.76 3.00 -22.34
CA VAL A 231 0.13 1.75 -21.90
C VAL A 231 0.75 1.29 -20.58
N CYS A 232 -0.09 0.94 -19.61
CA CYS A 232 0.31 0.31 -18.36
C CYS A 232 -0.19 -1.14 -18.33
N VAL A 233 0.69 -2.06 -17.93
CA VAL A 233 0.38 -3.47 -17.68
C VAL A 233 0.84 -3.80 -16.26
N ALA A 234 -0.05 -4.27 -15.40
CA ALA A 234 0.24 -4.71 -14.04
C ALA A 234 -0.18 -6.17 -13.86
N ASN A 235 0.79 -7.06 -13.66
CA ASN A 235 0.54 -8.44 -13.31
C ASN A 235 0.38 -8.54 -11.78
N THR A 236 -0.85 -8.80 -11.35
CA THR A 236 -1.22 -8.99 -9.93
C THR A 236 -1.37 -10.46 -9.55
N GLY A 237 -1.13 -11.37 -10.50
CA GLY A 237 -1.13 -12.81 -10.29
C GLY A 237 0.19 -13.32 -9.68
N GLY A 238 0.20 -14.62 -9.34
CA GLY A 238 1.36 -15.31 -8.76
C GLY A 238 2.31 -15.93 -9.78
N GLU A 239 2.03 -15.83 -11.08
CA GLU A 239 2.83 -16.44 -12.15
C GLU A 239 3.21 -15.40 -13.22
N SER A 240 4.24 -15.70 -14.00
CA SER A 240 4.57 -14.87 -15.17
C SER A 240 3.48 -14.99 -16.24
N VAL A 241 3.18 -13.87 -16.89
CA VAL A 241 2.23 -13.80 -17.99
C VAL A 241 2.90 -13.25 -19.24
N THR A 242 2.39 -13.65 -20.40
CA THR A 242 2.78 -13.06 -21.68
C THR A 242 1.75 -12.03 -22.10
N THR A 243 2.22 -10.86 -22.50
CA THR A 243 1.40 -9.75 -23.01
C THR A 243 2.04 -9.17 -24.27
N PRO A 244 1.31 -8.42 -25.11
CA PRO A 244 1.95 -7.68 -26.20
C PRO A 244 3.02 -6.71 -25.65
N ALA A 245 4.17 -6.63 -26.32
CA ALA A 245 5.09 -5.50 -26.14
C ALA A 245 4.47 -4.29 -26.86
N TYR A 246 3.75 -3.45 -26.12
CA TYR A 246 2.92 -2.36 -26.67
C TYR A 246 3.71 -1.22 -27.33
N GLY A 247 5.03 -1.34 -27.46
CA GLY A 247 5.91 -0.36 -28.10
C GLY A 247 7.22 -0.25 -27.34
N ARG A 248 7.74 0.96 -27.16
CA ARG A 248 8.99 1.17 -26.41
C ARG A 248 8.73 1.05 -24.91
N LEU A 249 9.50 0.21 -24.22
CA LEU A 249 9.51 0.14 -22.76
C LEU A 249 9.98 1.47 -22.17
N LEU A 250 9.18 2.06 -21.29
CA LEU A 250 9.51 3.28 -20.56
C LEU A 250 10.08 2.97 -19.18
N LEU A 251 9.45 2.05 -18.45
CA LEU A 251 9.82 1.69 -17.09
C LEU A 251 9.18 0.36 -16.70
N ALA A 252 9.85 -0.43 -15.85
CA ALA A 252 9.28 -1.62 -15.22
C ALA A 252 9.69 -1.69 -13.75
N SER A 253 8.81 -2.22 -12.88
CA SER A 253 9.11 -2.39 -11.46
C SER A 253 10.03 -3.59 -11.18
N GLY A 254 10.19 -4.49 -12.17
CA GLY A 254 11.03 -5.69 -12.16
C GLY A 254 11.49 -6.05 -13.58
N GLU A 255 12.30 -7.11 -13.71
CA GLU A 255 12.86 -7.53 -15.01
C GLU A 255 11.77 -8.06 -15.95
N VAL A 256 11.76 -7.55 -17.19
CA VAL A 256 10.83 -7.95 -18.25
C VAL A 256 11.65 -8.40 -19.45
N ALA A 257 11.28 -9.54 -20.03
CA ALA A 257 11.91 -10.03 -21.25
C ALA A 257 10.99 -9.79 -22.44
N GLU A 258 11.54 -9.21 -23.51
CA GLU A 258 10.84 -8.98 -24.78
C GLU A 258 11.35 -9.97 -25.84
N VAL A 259 10.43 -10.70 -26.47
CA VAL A 259 10.73 -11.68 -27.54
C VAL A 259 9.61 -11.61 -28.57
N ASP A 260 9.96 -11.43 -29.85
CA ASP A 260 9.03 -11.49 -30.99
C ASP A 260 7.77 -10.61 -30.86
N GLY A 261 7.90 -9.42 -30.26
CA GLY A 261 6.78 -8.49 -30.06
C GLY A 261 5.89 -8.80 -28.86
N GLU A 262 6.29 -9.78 -28.04
CA GLU A 262 5.66 -10.12 -26.77
C GLU A 262 6.58 -9.77 -25.60
N ALA A 263 5.98 -9.41 -24.46
CA ALA A 263 6.65 -9.16 -23.20
C ALA A 263 6.22 -10.22 -22.17
N LYS A 264 7.21 -10.92 -21.61
CA LYS A 264 7.02 -11.79 -20.46
C LYS A 264 7.12 -10.95 -19.19
N VAL A 265 5.98 -10.74 -18.55
CA VAL A 265 5.83 -9.93 -17.33
C VAL A 265 5.75 -10.87 -16.12
N PRO A 266 6.75 -10.87 -15.22
CA PRO A 266 6.69 -11.69 -14.01
C PRO A 266 5.51 -11.35 -13.10
N ALA A 267 5.25 -12.23 -12.13
CA ALA A 267 4.34 -11.95 -11.02
C ALA A 267 4.73 -10.63 -10.31
N ASP A 268 3.74 -9.95 -9.72
CA ASP A 268 3.95 -8.74 -8.91
C ASP A 268 4.79 -7.66 -9.64
N THR A 269 4.55 -7.47 -10.94
CA THR A 269 5.31 -6.53 -11.80
C THR A 269 4.39 -5.59 -12.56
N THR A 270 4.73 -4.30 -12.58
CA THR A 270 4.08 -3.30 -13.43
C THR A 270 5.06 -2.75 -14.46
N VAL A 271 4.57 -2.57 -15.67
CA VAL A 271 5.32 -2.18 -16.86
C VAL A 271 4.62 -1.02 -17.56
N TRP A 272 5.39 -0.03 -17.97
CA TRP A 272 4.95 1.15 -18.70
C TRP A 272 5.55 1.16 -20.09
N TRP A 273 4.71 1.34 -21.10
CA TRP A 273 5.07 1.39 -22.50
C TRP A 273 4.65 2.70 -23.13
N THR A 274 5.25 3.03 -24.26
CA THR A 274 4.70 4.01 -25.19
C THR A 274 4.59 3.45 -26.60
N THR A 275 3.48 3.72 -27.26
CA THR A 275 3.20 3.33 -28.66
C THR A 275 3.84 4.27 -29.69
N ALA A 276 4.44 5.38 -29.23
CA ALA A 276 5.09 6.40 -30.07
C ALA A 276 6.54 6.09 -30.47
#